data_AF-A0A523VQN1-F1
#
_entry.id   AF-A0A523VQN1-F1
#
_cell.length_a   1.000
_cell.length_b   1.000
_cell.length_c   1.000
_cell.angle_alpha   90.00
_cell.angle_beta   90.00
_cell.angle_gamma   90.00
#
_symmetry.space_group_name_H-M   'P 1'
#
loop_
_entity.id
_entity.type
_entity.pdbx_description
1 polymer ?
#
loop_
_entity_poly.entity_id
_entity_poly.type
_entity_poly.pdbx_seq_one_letter_code
_entity_poly.pdbx_strand_id
1 'polypeptide(L)'
;MLYILHGQDGFSLNQAVENIKAGLGEREMIATTTTSLDGRNLTLTELRNSCDTVPFLSSHRLVIVDGLLARFEPKQSRPRSGKRVTKS
;
A
#
# COMPACT_ATOMS: atom_id res chain seq x y z
N MET A 1 15.42 1.85 -2.99
CA MET A 1 15.00 0.43 -3.17
C MET A 1 13.48 0.39 -3.25
N LEU A 2 12.89 -0.62 -3.89
CA LEU A 2 11.45 -0.77 -4.06
C LEU A 2 11.03 -2.22 -3.74
N TYR A 3 9.99 -2.38 -2.92
CA TYR A 3 9.38 -3.67 -2.60
C TYR A 3 7.92 -3.67 -3.05
N ILE A 4 7.47 -4.78 -3.63
CA ILE A 4 6.06 -5.01 -3.95
C ILE A 4 5.65 -6.27 -3.21
N LEU A 5 4.79 -6.10 -2.20
CA LEU A 5 4.22 -7.20 -1.44
C LEU A 5 2.81 -7.45 -1.96
N HIS A 6 2.55 -8.66 -2.48
CA HIS A 6 1.26 -9.03 -3.06
C HIS A 6 0.87 -10.44 -2.64
N GLY A 7 -0.43 -10.68 -2.45
CA GLY A 7 -0.97 -11.95 -2.00
C GLY A 7 -2.29 -11.77 -1.27
N GLN A 8 -2.99 -12.87 -1.03
CA GLN A 8 -4.25 -12.87 -0.27
C GLN A 8 -4.02 -13.02 1.24
N ASP A 9 -2.83 -13.47 1.65
CA ASP A 9 -2.48 -13.67 3.05
C ASP A 9 -1.98 -12.37 3.68
N GLY A 10 -2.90 -11.63 4.31
CA GLY A 10 -2.58 -10.39 5.01
C GLY A 10 -1.63 -10.58 6.21
N PHE A 11 -1.59 -11.76 6.84
CA PHE A 11 -0.67 -12.02 7.95
C PHE A 11 0.76 -12.08 7.43
N SER A 12 1.01 -12.88 6.39
CA SER A 12 2.34 -12.99 5.77
C SER A 12 2.84 -11.66 5.21
N LEU A 13 1.95 -10.86 4.61
CA LEU A 13 2.30 -9.52 4.11
C LEU A 13 2.74 -8.59 5.25
N ASN A 14 1.99 -8.55 6.35
CA ASN A 14 2.36 -7.75 7.53
C ASN A 14 3.68 -8.23 8.13
N GLN A 15 3.89 -9.55 8.23
CA GLN A 15 5.15 -10.10 8.74
C GLN A 15 6.35 -9.69 7.87
N ALA A 16 6.19 -9.68 6.54
CA ALA A 16 7.23 -9.21 5.62
C ALA A 16 7.54 -7.72 5.82
N VAL A 17 6.52 -6.88 6.04
CA VAL A 17 6.72 -5.46 6.38
C VAL A 17 7.50 -5.30 7.69
N GLU A 18 7.16 -6.06 8.73
CA GLU A 18 7.88 -6.01 10.00
C GLU A 18 9.35 -6.47 9.86
N ASN A 19 9.61 -7.48 9.04
CA ASN A 19 10.98 -7.93 8.74
C ASN A 19 11.79 -6.83 8.01
N ILE A 20 11.16 -6.09 7.09
CA ILE A 20 11.80 -4.94 6.43
C ILE A 20 12.11 -3.86 7.46
N LYS A 21 11.16 -3.49 8.33
CA LYS A 21 11.38 -2.49 9.38
C LYS A 21 12.53 -2.89 10.31
N ALA A 22 12.58 -4.15 10.72
CA ALA A 22 13.65 -4.66 11.59
C ALA A 22 15.05 -4.58 10.96
N GLY A 23 15.14 -4.65 9.63
CA GLY A 23 16.41 -4.49 8.90
C GLY A 23 16.89 -3.03 8.76
N LEU A 24 16.06 -2.04 9.07
CA LEU A 24 16.37 -0.62 8.85
C LEU A 24 16.92 0.11 10.07
N GLY A 25 16.77 -0.46 11.28
CA GLY A 25 17.28 0.12 12.53
C GLY A 25 16.41 -0.18 13.75
N GLU A 26 16.62 0.60 14.82
CA GLU A 26 15.82 0.52 16.04
C GLU A 26 14.35 0.91 15.79
N ARG A 27 13.41 0.16 16.38
CA ARG A 27 11.96 0.35 16.13
C ARG A 27 11.50 1.78 16.37
N GLU A 28 12.02 2.42 17.42
CA GLU A 28 11.64 3.78 17.83
C GLU A 28 12.05 4.81 16.77
N MET A 29 13.25 4.66 16.19
CA MET A 29 13.74 5.51 15.10
C MET A 29 13.03 5.24 13.78
N ILE A 30 12.69 3.98 13.49
CA ILE A 30 11.95 3.65 12.26
C ILE A 30 10.52 4.16 12.31
N ALA A 31 9.87 4.14 13.48
CA ALA A 31 8.52 4.66 13.64
C ALA A 31 8.45 6.16 13.29
N THR A 32 9.48 6.96 13.62
CA THR A 32 9.50 8.40 13.32
C THR A 32 9.77 8.72 11.84
N THR A 33 10.35 7.77 11.08
CA THR A 33 10.67 7.96 9.66
C THR A 33 9.80 7.14 8.72
N THR A 34 8.78 6.45 9.25
CA THR A 34 7.82 5.67 8.47
C THR A 34 6.57 6.50 8.17
N THR A 35 6.13 6.51 6.92
CA THR A 35 4.85 7.10 6.50
C THR A 35 4.00 6.03 5.82
N SER A 36 2.78 5.82 6.30
CA SER A 36 1.78 4.96 5.64
C SER A 36 0.81 5.80 4.83
N LEU A 37 0.55 5.39 3.58
CA LEU A 37 -0.31 6.10 2.62
C LEU A 37 -1.37 5.14 2.06
N ASP A 38 -2.59 5.65 1.83
CA ASP A 38 -3.65 4.90 1.12
C ASP A 38 -3.48 5.03 -0.39
N GLY A 39 -3.02 3.94 -1.01
CA GLY A 39 -2.74 3.84 -2.44
C GLY A 39 -3.97 4.00 -3.34
N ARG A 40 -5.20 3.85 -2.82
CA ARG A 40 -6.44 3.94 -3.61
C ARG A 40 -6.69 5.34 -4.16
N ASN A 41 -6.32 6.37 -3.39
CA ASN A 41 -6.49 7.78 -3.75
C ASN A 41 -5.15 8.53 -3.89
N LEU A 42 -4.02 7.82 -3.74
CA LEU A 42 -2.68 8.40 -3.76
C LEU A 42 -2.31 9.00 -5.12
N THR A 43 -1.79 10.23 -5.07
CA THR A 43 -1.20 10.91 -6.23
C THR A 43 0.31 10.68 -6.31
N LEU A 44 0.89 10.80 -7.51
CA LEU A 44 2.34 10.67 -7.70
C LEU A 44 3.11 11.76 -6.94
N THR A 45 2.56 12.98 -6.89
CA THR A 45 3.18 14.11 -6.18
C THR A 45 3.25 13.85 -4.69
N GLU A 46 2.17 13.34 -4.08
CA GLU A 46 2.14 13.00 -2.66
C GLU A 46 3.12 11.88 -2.31
N LEU A 47 3.19 10.84 -3.16
CA LEU A 47 4.18 9.77 -3.01
C LEU A 47 5.61 10.31 -3.07
N ARG A 48 5.91 11.15 -4.07
CA ARG A 48 7.23 11.75 -4.25
C ARG A 48 7.61 12.60 -3.04
N ASN A 49 6.73 13.50 -2.61
CA ASN A 49 6.97 14.36 -1.46
C ASN A 49 7.25 13.54 -0.19
N SER A 50 6.51 12.44 0.00
CA SER A 50 6.73 11.53 1.12
C SER A 50 8.10 10.85 1.05
N CYS A 51 8.55 10.44 -0.15
CA CYS A 51 9.87 9.84 -0.33
C CYS A 51 11.03 10.84 -0.16
N ASP A 52 10.86 12.08 -0.63
CA ASP A 52 11.89 13.12 -0.63
C ASP A 52 12.07 13.80 0.74
N THR A 53 11.14 13.56 1.67
CA THR A 53 11.22 14.15 3.01
C THR A 53 12.35 13.51 3.81
N VAL A 54 13.28 14.35 4.28
CA VAL A 54 14.47 13.93 5.04
C VAL A 54 14.06 13.21 6.33
N PRO A 55 14.58 11.99 6.58
CA PRO A 55 14.33 11.25 7.81
C PRO A 55 15.01 11.91 9.02
N PHE A 56 14.31 11.98 10.17
CA PHE A 56 14.85 12.51 11.41
C PHE A 56 15.44 11.39 12.28
N LEU A 57 16.69 11.56 12.74
CA LEU A 57 17.44 10.59 13.57
C LEU A 57 17.59 9.18 12.98
N SER A 58 17.40 9.01 11.66
CA SER A 58 17.61 7.73 11.00
C SER A 58 18.23 7.94 9.61
N SER A 59 18.92 6.91 9.11
CA SER A 59 19.52 6.94 7.78
C SER A 59 18.53 6.60 6.65
N HIS A 60 17.29 6.23 6.99
CA HIS A 60 16.35 5.64 6.05
C HIS A 60 14.95 6.27 6.14
N ARG A 61 14.40 6.64 4.99
CA ARG A 61 12.98 7.02 4.84
C ARG A 61 12.19 5.80 4.39
N LEU A 62 11.23 5.35 5.20
CA LEU A 62 10.33 4.26 4.86
C LEU A 62 8.95 4.82 4.47
N VAL A 63 8.47 4.50 3.28
CA VAL A 63 7.12 4.84 2.84
C VAL A 63 6.40 3.55 2.50
N ILE A 64 5.26 3.31 3.16
CA ILE A 64 4.40 2.15 2.98
C ILE A 64 3.14 2.62 2.26
N VAL A 65 2.77 1.95 1.17
CA VAL A 65 1.57 2.29 0.40
C VAL A 65 0.63 1.09 0.38
N ASP A 66 -0.48 1.20 1.09
CA ASP A 66 -1.47 0.14 1.19
C ASP A 66 -2.47 0.20 0.03
N GLY A 67 -2.81 -0.95 -0.55
CA GLY A 67 -3.89 -1.03 -1.55
C GLY A 67 -3.62 -0.36 -2.91
N LEU A 68 -2.37 0.01 -3.22
CA LEU A 68 -2.00 0.63 -4.51
C LEU A 68 -2.35 -0.25 -5.71
N LEU A 69 -2.04 -1.55 -5.62
CA LEU A 69 -2.22 -2.49 -6.73
C LEU A 69 -3.69 -2.71 -7.10
N ALA A 70 -4.60 -2.56 -6.14
CA ALA A 70 -6.05 -2.71 -6.35
C ALA A 70 -6.61 -1.73 -7.39
N ARG A 71 -5.89 -0.62 -7.68
CA ARG A 71 -6.27 0.33 -8.74
C ARG A 71 -6.12 -0.23 -10.14
N PHE A 72 -5.25 -1.22 -10.31
CA PHE A 72 -4.92 -1.83 -11.59
C PHE A 72 -5.61 -3.17 -11.78
N GLU A 73 -6.31 -3.67 -10.76
CA GLU A 73 -7.12 -4.87 -10.89
C GLU A 73 -8.33 -4.58 -11.79
N PRO A 74 -8.61 -5.44 -12.79
CA PRO A 74 -9.78 -5.28 -13.62
C PRO A 74 -11.03 -5.39 -12.73
N LYS A 75 -11.81 -4.30 -12.66
CA LYS A 75 -13.12 -4.32 -12.02
C LYS A 75 -13.95 -5.41 -12.71
N GLN A 76 -14.15 -6.54 -12.04
CA GLN A 76 -15.11 -7.54 -12.49
C GLN A 76 -16.44 -6.83 -12.67
N SER A 77 -16.82 -6.61 -13.92
CA SER A 77 -18.10 -6.02 -14.27
C SER A 77 -19.15 -7.00 -13.74
N ARG A 78 -19.84 -6.63 -12.66
CA ARG A 78 -20.98 -7.41 -12.18
C ARG A 78 -21.91 -7.63 -13.38
N PRO A 79 -22.27 -8.88 -13.74
CA PRO A 79 -23.18 -9.10 -14.84
C PRO A 79 -24.49 -8.38 -14.50
N ARG A 80 -24.92 -7.47 -15.38
CA ARG A 80 -26.23 -6.81 -15.29
C ARG A 80 -27.27 -7.93 -15.19
N SER A 81 -27.86 -8.09 -14.00
CA SER A 81 -28.97 -8.99 -13.77
C SER A 81 -30.04 -8.70 -14.82
N GLY A 82 -30.34 -9.72 -15.63
CA GLY A 82 -31.19 -9.61 -16.80
C GLY A 82 -32.59 -9.10 -16.43
N LYS A 83 -33.04 -8.11 -17.20
CA LYS A 83 -34.40 -7.58 -17.19
C LYS A 83 -35.37 -8.73 -17.51
N ARG A 84 -36.02 -9.30 -16.49
CA ARG A 84 -37.03 -10.33 -16.66
C ARG A 84 -38.31 -9.64 -17.16
N VAL A 85 -38.54 -9.68 -18.48
CA VAL A 85 -39.79 -9.24 -19.10
C VAL A 85 -40.86 -10.28 -18.77
N THR A 86 -41.83 -9.92 -17.93
CA THR A 86 -43.05 -10.70 -17.72
C THR A 86 -44.10 -10.23 -18.72
N LYS A 87 -44.41 -11.07 -19.71
CA LYS A 87 -45.66 -11.03 -20.48
C LYS A 87 -46.70 -11.85 -19.71
N SER A 88 -47.85 -11.25 -19.43
CA SER A 88 -49.20 -11.84 -19.44
C SER A 88 -50.22 -10.73 -19.22
#